data_AF-A0A8D8JTG9-F1
#
_entry.id   AF-A0A8D8JTG9-F1
#
_cell.length_a   1.000
_cell.length_b   1.000
_cell.length_c   1.000
_cell.angle_alpha   90.00
_cell.angle_beta   90.00
_cell.angle_gamma   90.00
#
_symmetry.space_group_name_H-M   'P 1'
#
loop_
_entity.id
_entity.type
_entity.pdbx_description
1 polymer ?
#
loop_
_entity_poly.entity_id
_entity_poly.type
_entity_poly.pdbx_seq_one_letter_code
_entity_poly.pdbx_strand_id
1 'polypeptide(L)'
;LIDAGVDAVKVGIGPGSICTTRIVTGVGMPQFSAIKNIAEVCKTKNVRLIADGGIKYSGDVAKAIAAGADTVMIGSIFAGTEESPGEIIMYKGRAYKDYRGMGSISAMKRGSASRYFQDSKLDLVPQG
;
A
#
# COMPACT_ATOMS: atom_id res chain seq x y z
N LEU A 1 -5.21 -15.30 -9.50
CA LEU A 1 -5.62 -15.16 -8.08
C LEU A 1 -7.02 -15.69 -7.86
N ILE A 2 -8.03 -15.16 -8.57
CA ILE A 2 -9.42 -15.64 -8.48
C ILE A 2 -9.51 -17.14 -8.76
N ASP A 3 -8.92 -17.63 -9.86
CA ASP A 3 -8.92 -19.06 -10.19
C ASP A 3 -8.12 -19.92 -9.19
N ALA A 4 -7.26 -19.28 -8.38
CA ALA A 4 -6.54 -19.93 -7.28
C ALA A 4 -7.36 -19.95 -5.98
N GLY A 5 -8.59 -19.43 -5.98
CA GLY A 5 -9.54 -19.55 -4.88
C GLY A 5 -9.48 -18.44 -3.82
N VAL A 6 -8.98 -17.23 -4.14
CA VAL A 6 -8.96 -16.12 -3.16
C VAL A 6 -10.35 -15.50 -2.96
N ASP A 7 -10.70 -15.15 -1.72
CA ASP A 7 -11.95 -14.45 -1.40
C ASP A 7 -11.90 -12.96 -1.73
N ALA A 8 -10.70 -12.39 -1.74
CA ALA A 8 -10.46 -10.97 -2.01
C ALA A 8 -9.15 -10.74 -2.77
N VAL A 9 -9.13 -9.69 -3.59
CA VAL A 9 -7.94 -9.19 -4.28
C VAL A 9 -7.55 -7.83 -3.70
N LYS A 10 -6.29 -7.69 -3.30
CA LYS A 10 -5.71 -6.42 -2.87
C LYS A 10 -5.02 -5.71 -4.04
N VAL A 11 -5.49 -4.52 -4.37
CA VAL A 11 -5.10 -3.77 -5.58
C VAL A 11 -4.27 -2.55 -5.25
N GLY A 12 -3.07 -2.48 -5.81
CA GLY A 12 -2.23 -1.28 -5.80
C GLY A 12 -0.74 -1.60 -5.98
N ILE A 13 -0.13 -1.07 -7.05
CA ILE A 13 1.32 -1.15 -7.28
C ILE A 13 1.91 0.26 -7.44
N GLY A 14 2.73 0.62 -6.45
CA GLY A 14 3.33 1.95 -6.32
C GLY A 14 2.44 3.15 -5.96
N PRO A 15 1.17 3.04 -5.50
CA PRO A 15 0.38 4.22 -5.14
C PRO A 15 0.64 4.71 -3.71
N GLY A 16 1.31 3.90 -2.88
CA GLY A 16 1.53 4.21 -1.46
C GLY A 16 2.38 5.47 -1.28
N SER A 17 2.06 6.29 -0.28
CA SER A 17 2.69 7.59 -0.03
C SER A 17 4.20 7.54 0.20
N ILE A 18 4.71 6.37 0.59
CA ILE A 18 6.11 6.08 0.89
C ILE A 18 6.71 5.05 -0.07
N CYS A 19 5.97 4.60 -1.07
CA CYS A 19 6.43 3.57 -1.98
C CYS A 19 7.19 4.22 -3.14
N THR A 20 8.41 3.75 -3.39
CA THR A 20 9.24 4.22 -4.51
C THR A 20 9.30 3.21 -5.65
N THR A 21 8.51 2.12 -5.63
CA THR A 21 8.49 1.08 -6.68
C THR A 21 8.39 1.66 -8.09
N ARG A 22 7.49 2.63 -8.33
CA ARG A 22 7.36 3.26 -9.67
C ARG A 22 8.61 4.00 -10.10
N ILE A 23 9.30 4.66 -9.16
CA ILE A 23 10.51 5.43 -9.43
C ILE A 23 11.70 4.49 -9.68
N VAL A 24 11.85 3.46 -8.85
CA VAL A 24 13.01 2.57 -8.87
C VAL A 24 12.90 1.51 -9.97
N THR A 25 11.71 0.94 -10.18
CA THR A 25 11.51 -0.19 -11.09
C THR A 25 10.83 0.20 -12.41
N GLY A 26 10.24 1.39 -12.50
CA GLY A 26 9.36 1.77 -13.61
C GLY A 26 8.00 1.06 -13.61
N VAL A 27 7.76 0.11 -12.69
CA VAL A 27 6.54 -0.70 -12.67
C VAL A 27 5.46 -0.04 -11.80
N GLY A 28 4.26 0.08 -12.34
CA GLY A 28 3.07 0.45 -11.60
C GLY A 28 1.91 0.88 -12.49
N MET A 29 0.77 1.18 -11.87
CA MET A 29 -0.44 1.60 -12.57
C MET A 29 -1.18 2.68 -11.77
N PRO A 30 -1.66 3.78 -12.39
CA PRO A 30 -2.48 4.78 -11.70
C PRO A 30 -3.63 4.14 -10.91
N GLN A 31 -3.75 4.49 -9.63
CA GLN A 31 -4.55 3.71 -8.68
C GLN A 31 -6.03 3.63 -9.04
N PHE A 32 -6.62 4.75 -9.46
CA PHE A 32 -8.02 4.79 -9.86
C PHE A 32 -8.30 3.87 -11.07
N SER A 33 -7.42 3.91 -12.08
CA SER A 33 -7.51 3.02 -13.25
C SER A 33 -7.32 1.55 -12.87
N ALA A 34 -6.38 1.26 -11.96
CA ALA A 34 -6.15 -0.10 -11.48
C ALA A 34 -7.38 -0.67 -10.77
N ILE A 35 -8.02 0.11 -9.89
CA ILE A 35 -9.24 -0.28 -9.19
C ILE A 35 -10.36 -0.53 -10.21
N LYS A 36 -10.62 0.44 -11.09
CA LYS A 36 -11.70 0.35 -12.08
C LYS A 36 -11.57 -0.90 -12.95
N ASN A 37 -10.38 -1.16 -13.51
CA ASN A 37 -10.16 -2.28 -14.41
C ASN A 37 -10.31 -3.64 -13.70
N ILE A 38 -9.87 -3.75 -12.44
CA ILE A 38 -9.93 -5.02 -11.69
C ILE A 38 -11.33 -5.24 -11.13
N ALA A 39 -12.06 -4.18 -10.75
CA ALA A 39 -13.42 -4.27 -10.23
C ALA A 39 -14.38 -4.93 -11.23
N GLU A 40 -14.25 -4.63 -12.52
CA GLU A 40 -15.04 -5.26 -13.59
C GLU A 40 -14.89 -6.80 -13.57
N VAL A 41 -13.66 -7.29 -13.40
CA VAL A 41 -13.38 -8.74 -13.31
C VAL A 41 -13.87 -9.32 -11.99
N CYS A 42 -13.54 -8.69 -10.86
CA CYS A 42 -13.93 -9.16 -9.52
C CYS A 42 -15.45 -9.31 -9.36
N LYS A 43 -16.23 -8.37 -9.92
CA LYS A 43 -17.69 -8.40 -9.88
C LYS A 43 -18.27 -9.63 -10.58
N THR A 44 -17.75 -9.99 -11.75
CA THR A 44 -18.23 -11.18 -12.50
C THR A 44 -17.94 -12.50 -11.79
N LYS A 45 -16.95 -12.50 -10.88
CA LYS A 45 -16.49 -13.69 -10.17
C LYS A 45 -16.90 -13.71 -8.70
N ASN A 46 -17.67 -12.72 -8.24
CA ASN A 46 -18.10 -12.57 -6.85
C ASN A 46 -16.94 -12.53 -5.83
N VAL A 47 -15.80 -11.96 -6.22
CA VAL A 47 -14.61 -11.79 -5.36
C VAL A 47 -14.52 -10.35 -4.88
N ARG A 48 -14.11 -10.13 -3.62
CA ARG A 48 -13.99 -8.77 -3.06
C ARG A 48 -12.75 -8.04 -3.55
N LEU A 49 -12.78 -6.71 -3.57
CA LEU A 49 -11.66 -5.84 -3.96
C LEU A 49 -11.29 -4.88 -2.83
N ILE A 50 -10.02 -4.90 -2.44
CA ILE A 50 -9.42 -3.97 -1.47
C ILE A 50 -8.52 -2.99 -2.21
N ALA A 51 -8.84 -1.70 -2.17
CA ALA A 51 -7.98 -0.65 -2.72
C ALA A 51 -6.88 -0.27 -1.72
N ASP A 52 -5.62 -0.61 -2.01
CA ASP A 52 -4.48 -0.43 -1.10
C ASP A 52 -3.53 0.68 -1.57
N GLY A 53 -3.46 1.74 -0.76
CA GLY A 53 -2.54 2.86 -0.96
C GLY A 53 -3.08 3.98 -1.86
N GLY A 54 -2.45 5.16 -1.73
CA GLY A 54 -2.81 6.37 -2.50
C GLY A 54 -3.92 7.23 -1.92
N ILE A 55 -4.54 6.82 -0.80
CA ILE A 55 -5.56 7.60 -0.10
C ILE A 55 -4.91 8.69 0.75
N LYS A 56 -5.20 9.95 0.44
CA LYS A 56 -4.74 11.12 1.22
C LYS A 56 -5.87 11.80 1.97
N TYR A 57 -7.05 11.84 1.36
CA TYR A 57 -8.23 12.51 1.92
C TYR A 57 -9.45 11.60 1.87
N SER A 58 -10.49 11.94 2.65
CA SER A 58 -11.77 11.21 2.65
C SER A 58 -12.41 11.13 1.26
N GLY A 59 -12.24 12.16 0.43
CA GLY A 59 -12.68 12.15 -0.96
C GLY A 59 -12.01 11.07 -1.82
N ASP A 60 -10.78 10.67 -1.49
CA ASP A 60 -10.10 9.58 -2.21
C ASP A 60 -10.71 8.21 -1.86
N VAL A 61 -11.18 8.05 -0.61
CA VAL A 61 -11.95 6.87 -0.19
C VAL A 61 -13.23 6.77 -1.01
N ALA A 62 -14.01 7.86 -1.07
CA ALA A 62 -15.24 7.91 -1.84
C ALA A 62 -15.01 7.55 -3.32
N LYS A 63 -13.93 8.08 -3.93
CA LYS A 63 -13.55 7.77 -5.31
C LYS A 63 -13.13 6.31 -5.50
N ALA A 64 -12.40 5.73 -4.56
CA ALA A 64 -11.99 4.32 -4.63
C ALA A 64 -13.19 3.37 -4.58
N ILE A 65 -14.15 3.63 -3.68
CA ILE A 65 -15.41 2.88 -3.60
C ILE A 65 -16.24 3.09 -4.87
N ALA A 66 -16.36 4.33 -5.35
CA ALA A 66 -17.07 4.62 -6.61
C ALA A 66 -16.42 3.96 -7.84
N ALA A 67 -15.10 3.74 -7.81
CA ALA A 67 -14.38 2.99 -8.85
C ALA A 67 -14.61 1.46 -8.78
N GLY A 68 -15.28 0.97 -7.73
CA GLY A 68 -15.65 -0.45 -7.59
C GLY A 68 -14.86 -1.23 -6.54
N ALA A 69 -14.13 -0.56 -5.64
CA ALA A 69 -13.59 -1.23 -4.45
C ALA A 69 -14.69 -1.49 -3.41
N ASP A 70 -14.65 -2.63 -2.74
CA ASP A 70 -15.52 -2.92 -1.60
C ASP A 70 -15.00 -2.26 -0.31
N THR A 71 -13.67 -2.17 -0.18
CA THR A 71 -12.99 -1.57 0.97
C THR A 71 -11.70 -0.87 0.57
N VAL A 72 -11.16 -0.04 1.46
CA VAL A 72 -9.86 0.62 1.30
C VAL A 72 -8.91 0.18 2.40
N MET A 73 -7.63 0.03 2.05
CA MET A 73 -6.54 -0.21 2.99
C MET A 73 -5.65 1.04 3.03
N ILE A 74 -5.46 1.56 4.25
CA ILE A 74 -4.82 2.86 4.49
C ILE A 74 -3.67 2.67 5.46
N GLY A 75 -2.50 3.23 5.13
CA GLY A 75 -1.33 3.25 6.01
C GLY A 75 -1.09 4.64 6.61
N SER A 76 -0.76 5.62 5.76
CA SER A 76 -0.25 6.93 6.19
C SER A 76 -1.19 7.73 7.10
N ILE A 77 -2.50 7.66 6.88
CA ILE A 77 -3.48 8.38 7.70
C ILE A 77 -3.55 7.77 9.11
N PHE A 78 -3.40 6.45 9.23
CA PHE A 78 -3.43 5.75 10.52
C PHE A 78 -2.07 5.78 11.24
N ALA A 79 -0.97 6.00 10.53
CA ALA A 79 0.38 5.94 11.11
C ALA A 79 0.66 7.00 12.19
N GLY A 80 -0.14 8.08 12.25
CA GLY A 80 -0.02 9.13 13.26
C GLY A 80 -0.98 8.98 14.44
N THR A 81 -1.87 7.97 14.47
CA THR A 81 -2.87 7.82 15.53
C THR A 81 -2.25 7.28 16.81
N GLU A 82 -2.94 7.42 17.93
CA GLU A 82 -2.47 6.95 19.24
C GLU A 82 -2.23 5.44 19.25
N GLU A 83 -3.14 4.68 18.65
CA GLU A 83 -3.16 3.21 18.59
C GLU A 83 -2.08 2.63 17.67
N SER A 84 -1.53 3.44 16.76
CA SER A 84 -0.49 2.98 15.85
C SER A 84 0.82 2.67 16.61
N PRO A 85 1.56 1.62 16.22
CA PRO A 85 2.78 1.25 16.93
C PRO A 85 3.89 2.30 16.75
N GLY A 86 4.80 2.38 17.72
CA GLY A 86 5.92 3.33 17.73
C GLY A 86 5.69 4.52 18.64
N GLU A 87 6.78 5.21 18.96
CA GLU A 87 6.79 6.30 19.92
C GLU A 87 6.48 7.66 19.26
N ILE A 88 5.91 8.57 20.05
CA ILE A 88 5.75 9.97 19.63
C ILE A 88 7.10 10.68 19.73
N ILE A 89 7.53 11.30 18.64
CA ILE A 89 8.77 12.06 18.52
C ILE A 89 8.43 13.55 18.47
N MET A 90 9.07 14.34 19.33
CA MET A 90 8.96 15.79 19.29
C MET A 90 9.99 16.37 18.32
N TYR A 91 9.53 17.00 17.25
CA TYR A 91 10.38 17.67 16.28
C TYR A 91 9.87 19.08 16.00
N LYS A 92 10.72 20.09 16.25
CA LYS A 92 10.39 21.52 16.07
C LYS A 92 9.06 21.91 16.74
N GLY A 93 8.84 21.42 17.96
CA GLY A 93 7.65 21.72 18.76
C GLY A 93 6.36 21.04 18.30
N ARG A 94 6.43 20.06 17.38
CA ARG A 94 5.29 19.27 16.94
C ARG A 94 5.52 17.78 17.23
N ALA A 95 4.44 17.08 17.53
CA ALA A 95 4.45 15.63 17.71
C ALA A 95 4.38 14.92 16.35
N TYR A 96 5.21 13.90 16.18
CA TYR A 96 5.27 13.05 15.00
C TYR A 96 5.32 11.58 15.40
N LYS A 97 4.93 10.67 14.51
CA LYS A 97 5.25 9.24 14.58
C LYS A 97 5.98 8.84 13.31
N ASP A 98 6.97 7.96 13.46
CA ASP A 98 7.73 7.44 12.33
C ASP A 98 6.89 6.47 11.49
N TYR A 99 6.87 6.70 10.18
CA TYR A 99 6.17 5.87 9.20
C TYR A 99 7.10 5.52 8.05
N ARG A 100 7.24 4.22 7.75
CA ARG A 100 8.23 3.72 6.77
C ARG A 100 7.68 2.66 5.84
N GLY A 101 8.22 2.63 4.62
CA GLY A 101 7.81 1.69 3.59
C GLY A 101 8.26 0.29 3.95
N MET A 102 7.43 -0.70 3.61
CA MET A 102 7.88 -2.10 3.67
C MET A 102 9.07 -2.34 2.72
N GLY A 103 9.26 -1.49 1.71
CA GLY A 103 10.41 -1.50 0.80
C GLY A 103 11.59 -0.67 1.29
N SER A 104 11.51 -0.03 2.46
CA SER A 104 12.64 0.71 3.03
C SER A 104 13.71 -0.25 3.52
N ILE A 105 14.98 0.18 3.48
CA ILE A 105 16.11 -0.61 4.00
C ILE A 105 15.84 -1.06 5.45
N SER A 106 15.31 -0.15 6.27
CA SER A 106 15.06 -0.43 7.69
C SER A 106 13.96 -1.47 7.93
N ALA A 107 12.95 -1.54 7.06
CA ALA A 107 11.93 -2.59 7.12
C ALA A 107 12.45 -3.91 6.54
N MET A 108 13.18 -3.85 5.42
CA MET A 108 13.70 -5.04 4.75
C MET A 108 14.69 -5.80 5.61
N LYS A 109 15.59 -5.10 6.32
CA LYS A 109 16.48 -5.69 7.34
C LYS A 109 15.73 -6.34 8.51
N ARG A 110 14.45 -6.03 8.70
CA ARG A 110 13.57 -6.62 9.73
C ARG A 110 12.63 -7.69 9.17
N GLY A 111 12.88 -8.19 7.96
CA GLY A 111 12.18 -9.35 7.39
C GLY A 111 11.21 -9.05 6.26
N SER A 112 11.08 -7.79 5.80
CA SER A 112 10.25 -7.49 4.62
C SER A 112 10.97 -7.69 3.28
N ALA A 113 12.24 -8.13 3.27
CA ALA A 113 13.03 -8.31 2.05
C ALA A 113 12.42 -9.35 1.09
N SER A 114 11.84 -10.42 1.62
CA SER A 114 11.15 -11.47 0.84
C SER A 114 10.00 -10.93 -0.01
N ARG A 115 9.26 -9.91 0.48
CA ARG A 115 8.18 -9.22 -0.27
C ARG A 115 8.68 -8.58 -1.58
N TYR A 116 9.96 -8.24 -1.65
CA TYR A 116 10.60 -7.64 -2.81
C TYR A 116 11.57 -8.58 -3.53
N PHE A 117 11.54 -9.88 -3.19
CA PHE A 117 12.42 -10.91 -3.74
C PHE A 117 13.92 -10.65 -3.45
N GLN A 118 14.22 -10.17 -2.24
CA GLN A 118 15.60 -9.80 -1.84
C GLN A 118 16.08 -10.47 -0.54
N ASP A 119 15.44 -11.57 -0.11
CA ASP A 119 15.74 -12.23 1.18
C ASP A 119 17.17 -12.77 1.26
N SER A 120 17.73 -13.17 0.12
CA SER A 120 19.09 -13.71 0.01
C SER A 120 20.12 -12.69 -0.51
N LYS A 121 19.76 -11.40 -0.63
CA LYS A 121 20.67 -10.37 -1.15
C LYS A 121 21.46 -9.70 -0.04
N LEU A 122 22.78 -9.60 -0.24
CA LEU A 122 23.67 -8.80 0.62
C LEU A 122 23.41 -7.29 0.44
N ASP A 123 23.26 -6.86 -0.81
CA ASP A 123 22.96 -5.47 -1.15
C ASP A 123 21.48 -5.31 -1.57
N LEU A 124 20.74 -4.57 -0.74
CA LEU A 124 19.31 -4.34 -0.92
C LEU A 124 19.06 -3.14 -1.84
N VAL A 125 18.09 -3.30 -2.76
CA VAL A 125 17.55 -2.23 -3.61
C VAL A 125 16.20 -1.78 -3.03
N PRO A 126 16.13 -0.66 -2.28
CA PRO A 126 14.91 -0.25 -1.60
C PRO A 126 13.82 0.18 -2.58
N GLN A 127 12.56 -0.06 -2.20
CA GLN A 127 11.36 0.36 -2.92
C GLN A 127 10.39 1.14 -2.03
N GLY A 128 10.90 1.77 -0.96
CA GLY A 128 10.18 2.72 -0.12
C GLY A 128 10.99 3.20 1.07
#